data_AF-A0A6P0VAI0-F1
#
_entry.id   AF-A0A6P0VAI0-F1
#
_cell.length_a   1.000
_cell.length_b   1.000
_cell.length_c   1.000
_cell.angle_alpha   90.00
_cell.angle_beta   90.00
_cell.angle_gamma   90.00
#
_symmetry.space_group_name_H-M   'P 1'
#
loop_
_entity.id
_entity.type
_entity.pdbx_description
1 polymer ?
#
loop_
_entity_poly.entity_id
_entity_poly.type
_entity_poly.pdbx_seq_one_letter_code
_entity_poly.pdbx_strand_id
1 'polypeptide(L)'
;KHQITAKDGGRYAPAAFVTGAIDSVADREQFLQLLDSTSMPVLIVVAENAPPKSKAEMEAMAQLEQVQTVRLIGTLGIYEEYSEAVTEAIQNFI
;
A
#
# COMPACT_ATOMS: atom_id res chain seq x y z
N LYS A 1 -16.50 -1.68 -16.33
CA LYS A 1 -16.46 -2.36 -15.01
C LYS A 1 -17.60 -3.38 -14.81
N HIS A 2 -18.86 -3.06 -15.16
CA HIS A 2 -20.01 -3.98 -15.00
C HIS A 2 -20.08 -5.19 -15.95
N GLN A 3 -19.47 -5.13 -17.13
CA GLN A 3 -19.56 -6.21 -18.13
C GLN A 3 -18.67 -7.43 -17.84
N ILE A 4 -17.75 -7.32 -16.88
CA ILE A 4 -16.74 -8.35 -16.59
C ILE A 4 -17.28 -9.37 -15.58
N THR A 5 -18.15 -8.92 -14.65
CA THR A 5 -18.76 -9.73 -13.58
C THR A 5 -19.99 -10.53 -14.00
N ALA A 6 -20.41 -10.44 -15.28
CA ALA A 6 -21.66 -11.03 -15.77
C ALA A 6 -21.46 -12.17 -16.80
N LYS A 7 -20.27 -12.78 -16.84
CA LYS A 7 -20.00 -13.94 -17.71
C LYS A 7 -20.26 -15.26 -16.98
N ASP A 8 -20.95 -16.18 -17.65
CA ASP A 8 -21.14 -17.55 -17.20
C ASP A 8 -19.78 -18.24 -16.98
N GLY A 9 -19.55 -18.75 -15.77
CA GLY A 9 -18.27 -19.33 -15.36
C GLY A 9 -17.31 -18.38 -14.63
N GLY A 10 -17.69 -17.12 -14.40
CA GLY A 10 -16.96 -16.17 -13.54
C GLY A 10 -17.03 -16.53 -12.05
N ARG A 11 -16.59 -17.74 -11.67
CA ARG A 11 -16.69 -18.35 -10.33
C ARG A 11 -15.51 -18.05 -9.40
N TYR A 12 -14.71 -17.02 -9.65
CA TYR A 12 -13.85 -16.48 -8.59
C TYR A 12 -14.63 -15.35 -7.95
N ALA A 13 -15.42 -15.70 -6.93
CA ALA A 13 -16.13 -14.73 -6.11
C ALA A 13 -15.11 -13.71 -5.59
N PRO A 14 -15.10 -12.45 -6.08
CA PRO A 14 -14.28 -11.46 -5.43
C PRO A 14 -14.90 -11.27 -4.04
N ALA A 15 -14.22 -11.75 -3.00
CA ALA A 15 -14.51 -11.33 -1.65
C ALA A 15 -14.11 -9.85 -1.57
N ALA A 16 -15.08 -8.96 -1.77
CA ALA A 16 -14.93 -7.60 -1.33
C ALA A 16 -15.07 -7.63 0.20
N PHE A 17 -14.07 -7.17 0.93
CA PHE A 17 -14.22 -6.90 2.36
C PHE A 17 -15.15 -5.69 2.50
N VAL A 18 -16.47 -5.91 2.51
CA VAL A 18 -17.50 -4.85 2.42
C VAL A 18 -17.81 -4.21 3.78
N THR A 19 -17.30 -4.74 4.90
CA THR A 19 -17.71 -4.23 6.22
C THR A 19 -17.19 -2.82 6.50
N GLY A 20 -16.22 -2.29 5.73
CA GLY A 20 -15.68 -0.94 5.91
C GLY A 20 -15.03 -0.68 7.28
N ALA A 21 -15.06 -1.67 8.17
CA ALA A 21 -14.59 -1.62 9.55
C ALA A 21 -13.15 -2.14 9.69
N ILE A 22 -12.45 -2.37 8.58
CA ILE A 22 -11.03 -2.69 8.58
C ILE A 22 -10.21 -1.44 8.87
N ASP A 23 -10.64 -0.29 8.35
CA ASP A 23 -9.98 0.98 8.59
C ASP A 23 -10.53 1.58 9.89
N SER A 24 -9.69 1.62 10.94
CA SER A 24 -10.04 2.21 12.24
C SER A 24 -10.04 3.75 12.22
N VAL A 25 -9.71 4.36 11.09
CA VAL A 25 -9.48 5.80 10.91
C VAL A 25 -10.39 6.34 9.81
N ALA A 26 -10.92 7.54 10.01
CA ALA A 26 -11.88 8.16 9.09
C ALA A 26 -11.20 8.96 7.96
N ASP A 27 -9.95 9.36 8.16
CA ASP A 27 -9.22 10.22 7.24
C ASP A 27 -7.69 10.00 7.32
N ARG A 28 -6.97 10.67 6.41
CA ARG A 28 -5.52 10.58 6.31
C ARG A 28 -4.80 11.13 7.55
N GLU A 29 -5.32 12.18 8.17
CA GLU A 29 -4.65 12.82 9.30
C GLU A 29 -4.64 11.88 10.51
N GLN A 30 -5.78 11.25 10.80
CA GLN A 30 -5.89 10.23 11.84
C GLN A 30 -4.97 9.04 11.58
N PHE A 31 -4.85 8.60 10.32
CA PHE A 31 -3.93 7.55 9.94
C PHE A 31 -2.46 7.94 10.20
N LEU A 32 -2.05 9.13 9.79
CA LEU A 32 -0.68 9.61 9.99
C LEU A 32 -0.35 9.79 11.47
N GLN A 33 -1.28 10.28 12.28
CA GLN A 33 -1.11 10.37 13.74
C GLN A 33 -0.96 8.98 14.38
N LEU A 34 -1.75 8.00 13.93
CA LEU A 34 -1.63 6.62 14.41
C LEU A 34 -0.28 6.01 14.03
N LEU A 35 0.14 6.19 12.78
CA LEU A 35 1.45 5.73 12.31
C LEU A 35 2.58 6.42 13.09
N ASP A 36 2.45 7.72 13.33
CA ASP A 36 3.44 8.51 14.07
C ASP A 36 3.55 8.09 15.55
N SER A 37 2.45 7.66 16.16
CA SER A 37 2.44 7.16 17.54
C SER A 37 3.12 5.80 17.73
N THR A 38 3.48 5.10 16.65
CA THR A 38 4.09 3.78 16.70
C THR A 38 5.57 3.86 17.10
N SER A 39 5.98 3.08 18.10
CA SER A 39 7.36 3.07 18.62
C SER A 39 8.33 2.17 17.85
N MET A 40 7.86 1.51 16.81
CA MET A 40 8.65 0.59 15.99
C MET A 40 9.10 1.29 14.69
N PRO A 41 10.29 0.97 14.16
CA PRO A 41 10.69 1.41 12.83
C PRO A 41 9.67 0.94 11.78
N VAL A 42 9.44 1.77 10.76
CA VAL A 42 8.54 1.43 9.64
C VAL A 42 9.30 1.59 8.33
N LEU A 43 9.15 0.62 7.42
CA LEU A 43 9.62 0.74 6.05
C LEU A 43 8.45 1.00 5.10
N ILE A 44 8.59 1.99 4.22
CA ILE A 44 7.68 2.22 3.10
C ILE A 44 8.43 2.12 1.79
N VAL A 45 7.92 1.28 0.88
CA VAL A 45 8.37 1.20 -0.50
C VAL A 45 7.45 2.04 -1.37
N VAL A 46 7.95 3.19 -1.83
CA VAL A 46 7.23 4.09 -2.73
C VAL A 46 7.41 3.61 -4.17
N ALA A 47 6.33 3.15 -4.78
CA ALA A 47 6.30 2.76 -6.18
C ALA A 47 6.15 4.01 -7.07
N GLU A 48 7.16 4.28 -7.89
CA GLU A 48 7.24 5.54 -8.66
C GLU A 48 6.10 5.71 -9.67
N ASN A 49 5.59 4.62 -10.25
CA ASN A 49 4.50 4.60 -11.23
C ASN A 49 3.15 4.20 -10.61
N ALA A 50 3.02 4.26 -9.27
CA ALA A 50 1.74 4.04 -8.61
C ALA A 50 0.68 5.08 -9.05
N PRO A 51 -0.63 4.72 -9.04
CA PRO A 51 -1.70 5.68 -9.31
C PRO A 51 -1.57 6.92 -8.41
N PRO A 52 -1.88 8.14 -8.92
CA PRO A 52 -1.58 9.39 -8.21
C PRO A 52 -2.12 9.46 -6.78
N LYS A 53 -3.33 8.94 -6.54
CA LYS A 53 -3.92 8.92 -5.20
C LYS A 53 -3.12 8.04 -4.24
N SER A 54 -2.80 6.81 -4.64
CA SER A 54 -2.01 5.88 -3.82
C SER A 54 -0.59 6.41 -3.60
N LYS A 55 0.04 6.99 -4.63
CA LYS A 55 1.36 7.62 -4.49
C LYS A 55 1.31 8.77 -3.49
N ALA A 56 0.29 9.62 -3.52
CA ALA A 56 0.14 10.71 -2.55
C ALA A 56 0.00 10.22 -1.10
N GLU A 57 -0.67 9.08 -0.85
CA GLU A 57 -0.70 8.47 0.49
C GLU A 57 0.70 8.00 0.91
N MET A 58 1.41 7.30 0.02
CA MET A 58 2.78 6.82 0.30
C MET A 58 3.75 7.97 0.61
N GLU A 59 3.69 9.03 -0.18
CA GLU A 59 4.51 10.23 0.00
C GLU A 59 4.21 10.95 1.32
N ALA A 60 2.94 10.98 1.74
CA ALA A 60 2.55 11.57 3.02
C ALA A 60 3.10 10.78 4.20
N MET A 61 3.04 9.45 4.16
CA MET A 61 3.64 8.60 5.21
C MET A 61 5.16 8.70 5.22
N ALA A 62 5.81 8.84 4.06
CA ALA A 62 7.26 8.96 3.92
C ALA A 62 7.86 10.23 4.55
N GLN A 63 7.02 11.21 4.96
CA GLN A 63 7.49 12.41 5.67
C GLN A 63 7.64 12.21 7.19
N LEU A 64 7.17 11.09 7.74
CA LEU A 64 7.25 10.81 9.18
C LEU A 64 8.65 10.34 9.57
N GLU A 65 9.17 10.78 10.72
CA GLU A 65 10.58 10.58 11.10
C GLU A 65 10.97 9.11 11.32
N GLN A 66 10.05 8.29 11.84
CA GLN A 66 10.24 6.86 12.06
C GLN A 66 10.10 6.01 10.78
N VAL A 67 9.71 6.64 9.66
CA VAL A 67 9.48 5.96 8.39
C VAL A 67 10.74 6.01 7.53
N GLN A 68 11.36 4.86 7.35
CA GLN A 68 12.39 4.67 6.34
C GLN A 68 11.74 4.48 4.97
N THR A 69 12.24 5.17 3.96
CA THR A 69 11.64 5.18 2.64
C THR A 69 12.60 4.65 1.59
N VAL A 70 12.15 3.69 0.80
CA VAL A 70 12.84 3.20 -0.40
C VAL A 70 11.96 3.49 -1.61
N ARG A 71 12.54 4.06 -2.67
CA ARG A 71 11.84 4.36 -3.93
C ARG A 71 12.24 3.35 -4.98
N LEU A 72 11.26 2.68 -5.58
CA LEU A 72 11.48 1.69 -6.63
C LEU A 72 10.60 1.98 -7.84
N ILE A 73 11.10 1.63 -9.03
CA ILE A 73 10.33 1.69 -10.26
C ILE A 73 9.30 0.56 -10.22
N GLY A 74 8.03 0.88 -10.51
CA GLY A 74 6.93 -0.11 -10.53
C GLY A 74 5.58 0.53 -10.24
N THR A 75 4.51 -0.26 -10.34
CA THR A 75 3.15 0.18 -10.02
C THR A 75 2.75 -0.20 -8.59
N LEU A 76 1.47 -0.07 -8.23
CA LEU A 76 1.00 -0.43 -6.88
C LEU A 76 1.26 -1.91 -6.53
N GLY A 77 1.36 -2.79 -7.53
CA GLY A 77 1.71 -4.20 -7.39
C GLY A 77 3.20 -4.50 -7.49
N ILE A 78 4.07 -3.57 -7.05
CA ILE A 78 5.52 -3.64 -7.28
C ILE A 78 6.20 -4.94 -6.82
N TYR A 79 5.64 -5.62 -5.82
CA TYR A 79 6.14 -6.91 -5.34
C TYR A 79 5.94 -8.05 -6.34
N GLU A 80 4.96 -7.95 -7.25
CA GLU A 80 4.75 -8.91 -8.34
C GLU A 80 5.65 -8.61 -9.54
N GLU A 81 5.94 -7.33 -9.78
CA GLU A 81 6.75 -6.86 -10.90
C GLU A 81 8.27 -6.98 -10.63
N TYR A 82 8.69 -6.68 -9.39
CA TYR A 82 10.09 -6.56 -8.98
C TYR A 82 10.33 -7.18 -7.60
N SER A 83 9.93 -8.45 -7.46
CA SER A 83 10.01 -9.20 -6.20
C SER A 83 11.41 -9.19 -5.58
N GLU A 84 12.47 -9.28 -6.37
CA GLU A 84 13.86 -9.28 -5.89
C GLU A 84 14.23 -7.95 -5.24
N ALA A 85 13.94 -6.81 -5.91
CA ALA A 85 14.23 -5.48 -5.38
C ALA A 85 13.41 -5.16 -4.12
N VAL A 86 12.14 -5.58 -4.07
CA VAL A 86 11.31 -5.46 -2.87
C VAL A 86 11.87 -6.33 -1.74
N THR A 87 12.29 -7.56 -2.04
CA THR A 87 12.90 -8.47 -1.05
C THR A 87 14.20 -7.90 -0.49
N GLU A 88 15.07 -7.35 -1.34
CA GLU A 88 16.31 -6.69 -0.92
C GLU A 88 16.03 -5.50 0.00
N ALA A 89 15.06 -4.65 -0.34
CA ALA A 89 14.66 -3.52 0.51
C ALA A 89 14.19 -3.98 1.90
N ILE A 90 13.41 -5.07 1.96
CA ILE A 90 12.95 -5.65 3.23
C ILE A 90 14.14 -6.25 4.01
N GLN A 91 15.03 -6.98 3.35
CA GLN A 91 16.21 -7.59 4.00
C GLN A 91 17.16 -6.55 4.58
N ASN A 92 17.35 -5.41 3.91
CA ASN A 92 18.19 -4.32 4.42
C ASN A 92 17.57 -3.58 5.61
N PHE A 93 16.26 -3.75 5.84
CA PHE A 93 15.53 -3.10 6.92
C PHE A 93 15.43 -3.96 8.20
N ILE A 94 15.35 -5.29 8.06
CA ILE A 94 15.27 -6.26 9.18
C ILE A 94 16.66 -6.47 9.79
#